data_AF-A0A644X9B3-F1
#
_entry.id   AF-A0A644X9B3-F1
#
_cell.length_a   1.000
_cell.length_b   1.000
_cell.length_c   1.000
_cell.angle_alpha   90.00
_cell.angle_beta   90.00
_cell.angle_gamma   90.00
#
_symmetry.space_group_name_H-M   'P 1'
#
loop_
_entity.id
_entity.type
_entity.pdbx_description
1 polymer ?
#
loop_
_entity_poly.entity_id
_entity_poly.type
_entity_poly.pdbx_seq_one_letter_code
_entity_poly.pdbx_strand_id
1 'polypeptide(L)'
;MIAKKNFIIGPQIIYSFIMVIQLLILLIIIFHKLLNPMVFLLYLILIFSMVLRWRIKLKPCYMLIDLTFFLLTAAFYPPASICLFVFAYYFSYKNKLIYTLPLIIVGLIVNEGSYYLLLLQGLLFGTILCHWERESTSNKNIMDHLRQHIYDLELVQSQLLSDYQDTDRISRLTERQRIAEVLHDSLGHELTAAHLSLKAYKSLIKSKQFERANITFSKSEKRLENALHQLKSSVKSIEPNLEIGLLDITNLCDNFIYPVEFVHSGNIFKLEPYIWQLILMSVREALTNITKHARPNKANISLKITDYSVRMTIENDGIINNPREISGNGLRYMRNRLEAVNGSLSIQRQGTFKLIIFIPFERSK
;
A
#
# COMPACT_ATOMS: atom_id res chain seq x y z
N MET A 1 23.05 4.38 11.63
CA MET A 1 23.35 4.96 10.30
C MET A 1 23.07 6.46 10.39
N ILE A 2 24.13 7.26 10.51
CA ILE A 2 24.04 8.70 10.81
C ILE A 2 23.45 9.39 9.57
N ALA A 3 22.20 9.81 9.66
CA ALA A 3 21.53 10.56 8.60
C ALA A 3 22.32 11.85 8.34
N LYS A 4 22.91 11.94 7.13
CA LYS A 4 23.53 13.16 6.61
C LYS A 4 22.47 14.26 6.74
N LYS A 5 22.67 15.19 7.68
CA LYS A 5 21.82 16.36 7.85
C LYS A 5 22.09 17.25 6.64
N ASN A 6 21.42 16.95 5.52
CA ASN A 6 21.48 17.80 4.34
C ASN A 6 21.09 19.19 4.81
N PHE A 7 22.01 20.14 4.69
CA PHE A 7 21.76 21.54 4.96
C PHE A 7 20.74 22.00 3.91
N ILE A 8 19.46 21.84 4.22
CA ILE A 8 18.39 22.31 3.35
C ILE A 8 18.38 23.83 3.52
N ILE A 9 18.99 24.52 2.56
CA ILE A 9 19.07 25.98 2.54
C ILE A 9 17.64 26.50 2.42
N GLY A 10 17.12 27.08 3.51
CA GLY A 10 15.76 27.62 3.54
C GLY A 10 15.64 28.91 2.71
N PRO A 11 14.45 29.24 2.19
CA PRO A 11 14.22 30.42 1.37
C PRO A 11 14.59 31.74 2.06
N GLN A 12 14.48 31.81 3.38
CA GLN A 12 14.89 32.98 4.17
C GLN A 12 16.42 33.19 4.21
N ILE A 13 17.20 32.11 4.17
CA ILE A 13 18.66 32.19 4.15
C ILE A 13 19.11 32.73 2.79
N ILE A 14 18.52 32.22 1.70
CA ILE A 14 18.82 32.69 0.35
C ILE A 14 18.36 34.14 0.15
N TYR A 15 17.19 34.52 0.68
CA TYR A 15 16.74 35.91 0.67
C TYR A 15 17.75 36.86 1.33
N SER A 16 18.27 36.47 2.50
CA SER A 16 19.27 37.27 3.23
C SER A 16 20.59 37.34 2.48
N PHE A 17 21.01 36.22 1.87
CA PHE A 17 22.22 36.16 1.05
C PHE A 17 22.13 37.05 -0.20
N ILE A 18 21.02 36.98 -0.94
CA ILE A 18 20.77 37.84 -2.12
C ILE A 18 20.63 39.30 -1.71
N MET A 19 20.05 39.60 -0.55
CA MET A 19 20.02 40.97 -0.01
C MET A 19 21.42 41.53 0.24
N VAL A 20 22.33 40.75 0.83
CA VAL A 20 23.73 41.17 1.03
C VAL A 20 24.41 41.42 -0.33
N ILE A 21 24.19 40.56 -1.31
CA ILE A 21 24.72 40.75 -2.67
C ILE A 21 24.21 42.05 -3.28
N GLN A 22 22.93 42.38 -3.12
CA GLN A 22 22.36 43.64 -3.62
C GLN A 22 22.97 44.88 -2.95
N LEU A 23 23.24 44.81 -1.64
CA LEU A 23 23.92 45.90 -0.92
C LEU A 23 25.37 46.07 -1.36
N LEU A 24 26.06 44.99 -1.72
CA LEU A 24 27.41 45.03 -2.30
C LEU A 24 27.40 45.61 -3.72
N ILE A 25 26.43 45.24 -4.55
CA ILE A 25 26.24 45.84 -5.88
C ILE A 25 26.02 47.35 -5.75
N LEU A 26 25.15 47.78 -4.83
CA LEU A 26 24.90 49.19 -4.53
C LEU A 26 26.19 49.92 -4.11
N LEU A 27 27.02 49.30 -3.27
CA LEU A 27 28.31 49.84 -2.83
C LEU A 27 29.27 50.07 -4.00
N ILE A 28 29.40 49.10 -4.90
CA ILE A 28 30.27 49.18 -6.08
C ILE A 28 29.85 50.32 -7.00
N ILE A 29 28.54 50.46 -7.26
CA ILE A 29 27.99 51.50 -8.14
C ILE A 29 28.20 52.90 -7.54
N ILE A 30 28.09 53.01 -6.22
CA ILE A 30 28.21 54.28 -5.50
C ILE A 30 29.67 54.61 -5.15
N PHE A 31 30.63 53.71 -5.39
CA PHE A 31 32.03 53.83 -4.96
C PHE A 31 32.70 55.16 -5.32
N HIS A 32 32.50 55.65 -6.54
CA HIS A 32 33.06 56.93 -6.98
C HIS A 32 32.33 58.16 -6.38
N LYS A 33 31.07 57.97 -5.96
CA LYS A 33 30.22 59.01 -5.35
C LYS A 33 30.29 59.02 -3.82
N LEU A 34 30.95 58.03 -3.21
CA LEU A 34 31.13 57.87 -1.76
C LEU A 34 31.98 58.99 -1.12
N LEU A 35 32.72 59.75 -1.92
CA LEU A 35 33.40 60.97 -1.48
C LEU A 35 32.41 62.04 -0.96
N ASN A 36 31.12 61.96 -1.36
CA ASN A 36 30.08 62.84 -0.84
C ASN A 36 29.53 62.30 0.50
N PRO A 37 29.58 63.08 1.59
CA PRO A 37 29.15 62.61 2.92
C PRO A 37 27.66 62.25 2.98
N MET A 38 26.82 62.92 2.17
CA MET A 38 25.38 62.65 2.10
C MET A 38 25.07 61.26 1.54
N VAL A 39 25.80 60.82 0.52
CA VAL A 39 25.58 59.52 -0.13
C VAL A 39 26.02 58.38 0.79
N PHE A 40 27.14 58.58 1.49
CA PHE A 40 27.61 57.66 2.51
C PHE A 40 26.60 57.48 3.64
N LEU A 41 26.05 58.59 4.15
CA LEU A 41 25.05 58.56 5.23
C LEU A 41 23.76 57.85 4.81
N LEU A 42 23.28 58.09 3.58
CA LEU A 42 22.12 57.39 3.01
C LEU A 42 22.35 55.88 2.90
N TYR A 43 23.53 55.46 2.44
CA TYR A 43 23.90 54.05 2.37
C TYR A 43 23.93 53.38 3.76
N LEU A 44 24.47 54.07 4.77
CA LEU A 44 24.51 53.58 6.15
C LEU A 44 23.10 53.44 6.73
N ILE A 45 22.22 54.44 6.53
CA ILE A 45 20.80 54.38 6.93
C ILE A 45 20.11 53.18 6.28
N LEU A 46 20.38 52.93 4.99
CA LEU A 46 19.80 51.82 4.25
C LEU A 46 20.24 50.46 4.82
N ILE A 47 21.54 50.27 5.08
CA ILE A 47 22.04 49.06 5.74
C ILE A 47 21.38 48.90 7.12
N PHE A 48 21.36 49.97 7.91
CA PHE A 48 20.80 49.93 9.25
C PHE A 48 19.33 49.51 9.24
N SER A 49 18.51 50.08 8.33
CA SER A 49 17.11 49.67 8.16
C SER A 49 16.97 48.18 7.80
N MET A 50 17.81 47.68 6.88
CA MET A 50 17.75 46.27 6.46
C MET A 50 18.18 45.31 7.57
N VAL A 51 19.25 45.63 8.31
CA VAL A 51 19.72 44.84 9.46
C VAL A 51 18.69 44.84 10.58
N LEU A 52 18.08 46.00 10.87
CA LEU A 52 17.01 46.11 11.86
C LEU A 52 15.85 45.18 11.52
N ARG A 53 15.44 45.11 10.25
CA ARG A 53 14.36 44.24 9.76
C ARG A 53 14.74 42.77 9.68
N TRP A 54 16.03 42.46 9.56
CA TRP A 54 16.51 41.09 9.69
C TRP A 54 16.36 40.60 11.14
N ARG A 55 16.67 41.45 12.12
CA ARG A 55 16.56 41.13 13.56
C ARG A 55 15.13 41.20 14.08
N ILE A 56 14.34 42.16 13.59
CA ILE A 56 12.98 42.45 14.06
C ILE A 56 11.99 42.25 12.90
N LYS A 57 11.05 41.30 13.06
CA LYS A 57 10.00 41.01 12.07
C LYS A 57 8.95 42.13 12.05
N LEU A 58 9.24 43.21 11.33
CA LEU A 58 8.30 44.32 11.13
C LEU A 58 7.34 44.05 9.97
N LYS A 59 6.10 44.56 10.08
CA LYS A 59 5.14 44.53 8.96
C LYS A 59 5.71 45.31 7.77
N PRO A 60 5.46 44.88 6.51
CA PRO A 60 5.95 45.58 5.32
C PRO A 60 5.58 47.07 5.24
N CYS A 61 4.46 47.49 5.86
CA CYS A 61 4.03 48.88 5.87
C CYS A 61 5.05 49.83 6.52
N TYR A 62 5.82 49.38 7.52
CA TYR A 62 6.87 50.21 8.11
C TYR A 62 8.01 50.52 7.13
N MET A 63 8.12 49.77 6.03
CA MET A 63 9.09 50.08 4.95
C MET A 63 8.69 51.32 4.15
N LEU A 64 7.42 51.73 4.21
CA LEU A 64 6.97 52.94 3.53
C LEU A 64 7.55 54.19 4.17
N ILE A 65 7.83 54.18 5.48
CA ILE A 65 8.47 55.31 6.17
C ILE A 65 9.86 55.56 5.58
N ASP A 66 10.68 54.50 5.51
CA ASP A 66 12.01 54.58 4.89
C ASP A 66 11.90 54.96 3.41
N LEU A 67 10.97 54.34 2.67
CA LEU A 67 10.73 54.68 1.26
C LEU A 67 10.42 56.16 1.10
N THR A 68 9.53 56.74 1.92
CA THR A 68 9.19 58.17 1.87
C THR A 68 10.38 59.07 2.16
N PHE A 69 11.23 58.69 3.12
CA PHE A 69 12.47 59.41 3.41
C PHE A 69 13.42 59.39 2.21
N PHE A 70 13.65 58.20 1.63
CA PHE A 70 14.52 58.06 0.45
C PHE A 70 13.94 58.77 -0.79
N LEU A 71 12.63 58.73 -1.02
CA LEU A 71 11.96 59.47 -2.09
C LEU A 71 12.13 60.98 -1.94
N LEU A 72 11.94 61.51 -0.73
CA LEU A 72 12.13 62.93 -0.45
C LEU A 72 13.59 63.34 -0.66
N THR A 73 14.55 62.54 -0.18
CA THR A 73 15.97 62.82 -0.44
C THR A 73 16.35 62.73 -1.91
N ALA A 74 15.73 61.81 -2.68
CA ALA A 74 15.95 61.69 -4.12
C ALA A 74 15.42 62.90 -4.91
N ALA A 75 14.39 63.58 -4.42
CA ALA A 75 13.88 64.81 -5.04
C ALA A 75 14.88 65.98 -4.92
N PHE A 76 15.60 66.08 -3.80
CA PHE A 76 16.63 67.12 -3.60
C PHE A 76 18.01 66.72 -4.11
N TYR A 77 18.31 65.42 -4.16
CA TYR A 77 19.60 64.88 -4.56
C TYR A 77 19.42 63.69 -5.52
N PRO A 78 19.41 63.92 -6.85
CA PRO A 78 19.11 62.90 -7.85
C PRO A 78 19.91 61.58 -7.75
N PRO A 79 21.22 61.59 -7.38
CA PRO A 79 21.98 60.34 -7.25
C PRO A 79 21.48 59.39 -6.14
N ALA A 80 20.67 59.87 -5.18
CA ALA A 80 20.07 59.03 -4.15
C ALA A 80 19.02 58.06 -4.72
N SER A 81 18.47 58.34 -5.91
CA SER A 81 17.51 57.47 -6.60
C SER A 81 18.02 56.04 -6.76
N ILE A 82 19.32 55.81 -6.95
CA ILE A 82 19.92 54.47 -7.09
C ILE A 82 19.64 53.60 -5.85
N CYS A 83 19.56 54.18 -4.65
CA CYS A 83 19.27 53.40 -3.42
C CYS A 83 17.86 52.79 -3.42
N LEU A 84 16.95 53.31 -4.25
CA LEU A 84 15.54 52.92 -4.27
C LEU A 84 15.32 51.48 -4.80
N PHE A 85 16.24 50.90 -5.58
CA PHE A 85 16.04 49.55 -6.14
C PHE A 85 16.00 48.46 -5.05
N VAL A 86 16.68 48.65 -3.92
CA VAL A 86 16.67 47.68 -2.80
C VAL A 86 15.26 47.56 -2.21
N PHE A 87 14.47 48.64 -2.25
CA PHE A 87 13.06 48.62 -1.86
C PHE A 87 12.21 47.83 -2.87
N ALA A 88 12.52 47.92 -4.17
CA ALA A 88 11.83 47.13 -5.20
C ALA A 88 11.99 45.63 -4.93
N TYR A 89 13.22 45.18 -4.61
CA TYR A 89 13.49 43.81 -4.21
C TYR A 89 12.70 43.39 -2.97
N TYR A 90 12.75 44.19 -1.91
CA TYR A 90 12.04 43.87 -0.66
C TYR A 90 10.53 43.73 -0.86
N PHE A 91 9.90 44.70 -1.54
CA PHE A 91 8.45 44.68 -1.75
C PHE A 91 8.03 43.56 -2.70
N SER A 92 8.85 43.25 -3.70
CA SER A 92 8.64 42.14 -4.60
C SER A 92 8.71 40.80 -3.86
N TYR A 93 9.72 40.59 -3.00
CA TYR A 93 9.83 39.41 -2.15
C TYR A 93 8.65 39.22 -1.19
N LYS A 94 8.12 40.32 -0.62
CA LYS A 94 6.92 40.28 0.24
C LYS A 94 5.60 40.20 -0.53
N ASN A 95 5.64 40.04 -1.85
CA ASN A 95 4.46 40.01 -2.73
C ASN A 95 3.55 41.25 -2.58
N LYS A 96 4.15 42.43 -2.43
CA LYS A 96 3.44 43.71 -2.33
C LYS A 96 3.86 44.64 -3.48
N LEU A 97 3.65 44.17 -4.71
CA LEU A 97 3.99 44.91 -5.93
C LEU A 97 3.33 46.30 -6.03
N ILE A 98 2.19 46.52 -5.37
CA ILE A 98 1.54 47.84 -5.33
C ILE A 98 2.47 48.90 -4.73
N TYR A 99 3.30 48.54 -3.73
CA TYR A 99 4.23 49.48 -3.10
C TYR A 99 5.45 49.82 -3.97
N THR A 100 5.64 49.17 -5.13
CA THR A 100 6.71 49.53 -6.07
C THR A 100 6.30 50.60 -7.07
N LEU A 101 5.02 51.02 -7.11
CA LEU A 101 4.54 52.07 -8.01
C LEU A 101 5.30 53.40 -7.88
N PRO A 102 5.60 53.93 -6.66
CA PRO A 102 6.38 55.16 -6.53
C PRO A 102 7.80 55.06 -7.12
N LEU A 103 8.39 53.86 -7.10
CA LEU A 103 9.72 53.61 -7.65
C LEU A 103 9.72 53.74 -9.18
N ILE A 104 8.64 53.31 -9.83
CA ILE A 104 8.46 53.43 -11.28
C ILE A 104 8.30 54.90 -11.67
N ILE A 105 7.52 55.68 -10.88
CA ILE A 105 7.32 57.12 -11.10
C ILE A 105 8.67 57.87 -11.01
N VAL A 106 9.50 57.56 -10.00
CA VAL A 106 10.84 58.17 -9.90
C VAL A 106 11.72 57.79 -11.09
N GLY A 107 11.62 56.56 -11.59
CA GLY A 107 12.35 56.15 -12.80
C GLY A 107 12.04 57.02 -14.01
N LEU A 108 10.76 57.36 -14.21
CA LEU A 108 10.32 58.25 -15.29
C LEU A 108 10.90 59.66 -15.17
N ILE A 109 11.08 60.15 -13.93
CA ILE A 109 11.62 61.49 -13.67
C ILE A 109 13.15 61.53 -13.88
N VAL A 110 13.87 60.52 -13.41
CA VAL A 110 15.34 60.46 -13.49
C VAL A 110 15.80 60.12 -14.91
N ASN A 111 15.04 59.26 -15.62
CA ASN A 111 15.27 58.86 -17.00
C ASN A 111 16.71 58.36 -17.32
N GLU A 112 17.35 57.68 -16.36
CA GLU A 112 18.66 57.05 -16.55
C GLU A 112 18.51 55.53 -16.80
N GLY A 113 19.18 55.00 -17.84
CA GLY A 113 19.11 53.57 -18.18
C GLY A 113 19.61 52.62 -17.07
N SER A 114 20.60 53.06 -16.28
CA SER A 114 21.14 52.31 -15.14
C SER A 114 20.10 52.07 -14.04
N TYR A 115 19.22 53.05 -13.80
CA TYR A 115 18.15 52.94 -12.80
C TYR A 115 17.11 51.89 -13.19
N TYR A 116 16.68 51.89 -14.46
CA TYR A 116 15.70 50.92 -14.95
C TYR A 116 16.23 49.48 -14.88
N LEU A 117 17.51 49.26 -15.21
CA LEU A 117 18.14 47.94 -15.11
C LEU A 117 18.15 47.41 -13.67
N LEU A 118 18.54 48.26 -12.69
CA LEU A 118 18.56 47.88 -11.27
C LEU A 118 17.16 47.63 -10.71
N LEU A 119 16.17 48.44 -11.11
CA LEU A 119 14.79 48.27 -10.70
C LEU A 119 14.22 46.94 -11.22
N LEU A 120 14.45 46.63 -12.50
CA LEU A 120 14.02 45.38 -13.12
C LEU A 120 14.71 44.17 -12.45
N GLN A 121 16.02 44.26 -12.20
CA GLN A 121 16.77 43.24 -11.47
C GLN A 121 16.16 42.98 -10.08
N GLY A 122 15.91 44.04 -9.30
CA GLY A 122 15.32 43.92 -7.96
C GLY A 122 13.94 43.27 -7.99
N LEU A 123 13.08 43.67 -8.94
CA LEU A 123 11.77 43.07 -9.12
C LEU A 123 11.86 41.58 -9.46
N LEU A 124 12.69 41.19 -10.44
CA LEU A 124 12.85 39.79 -10.87
C LEU A 124 13.33 38.88 -9.73
N PHE A 125 14.41 39.27 -9.03
CA PHE A 125 14.90 38.44 -7.93
C PHE A 125 13.90 38.34 -6.78
N GLY A 126 13.18 39.42 -6.49
CA GLY A 126 12.14 39.41 -5.47
C GLY A 126 10.97 38.49 -5.83
N THR A 127 10.49 38.50 -7.08
CA THR A 127 9.34 37.68 -7.50
C THR A 127 9.72 36.20 -7.56
N ILE A 128 10.90 35.87 -8.07
CA ILE A 128 11.43 34.50 -8.12
C ILE A 128 11.52 33.92 -6.70
N LEU A 129 12.10 34.67 -5.76
CA LEU A 129 12.21 34.22 -4.37
C LEU A 129 10.87 34.10 -3.68
N CYS A 130 9.92 35.00 -3.96
CA CYS A 130 8.57 34.90 -3.43
C CYS A 130 7.87 33.63 -3.96
N HIS A 131 8.01 33.33 -5.25
CA HIS A 131 7.42 32.14 -5.85
C HIS A 131 8.03 30.88 -5.24
N TRP A 132 9.37 30.85 -5.12
CA TRP A 132 10.08 29.73 -4.53
C TRP A 132 9.78 29.54 -3.03
N GLU A 133 9.63 30.60 -2.25
CA GLU A 133 9.22 30.49 -0.84
C GLU A 133 7.82 29.87 -0.72
N ARG A 134 6.87 30.31 -1.55
CA ARG A 134 5.52 29.74 -1.58
C ARG A 134 5.55 28.26 -1.95
N GLU A 135 6.23 27.91 -3.03
CA GLU A 135 6.36 26.52 -3.47
C GLU A 135 7.04 25.65 -2.40
N SER A 136 8.11 26.14 -1.79
CA SER A 136 8.82 25.43 -0.72
C SER A 136 7.93 25.19 0.50
N THR A 137 7.12 26.18 0.91
CA THR A 137 6.17 25.99 2.01
C THR A 137 5.06 25.01 1.66
N SER A 138 4.53 25.06 0.44
CA SER A 138 3.51 24.13 -0.05
C SER A 138 4.04 22.70 -0.07
N ASN A 139 5.23 22.49 -0.62
CA ASN A 139 5.87 21.17 -0.69
C ASN A 139 6.15 20.58 0.68
N LYS A 140 6.54 21.41 1.66
CA LYS A 140 6.70 20.96 3.05
C LYS A 140 5.38 20.48 3.65
N ASN A 141 4.31 21.26 3.50
CA ASN A 141 2.99 20.88 3.99
C ASN A 141 2.50 19.56 3.35
N ILE A 142 2.70 19.41 2.04
CA ILE A 142 2.36 18.17 1.32
C ILE A 142 3.18 16.99 1.86
N MET A 143 4.49 17.16 2.06
CA MET A 143 5.33 16.10 2.63
C MET A 143 4.92 15.73 4.05
N ASP A 144 4.54 16.70 4.88
CA ASP A 144 4.08 16.43 6.24
C ASP A 144 2.73 15.68 6.22
N HIS A 145 1.81 16.04 5.33
CA HIS A 145 0.56 15.28 5.14
C HIS A 145 0.80 13.85 4.62
N LEU A 146 1.70 13.67 3.66
CA LEU A 146 2.05 12.34 3.14
C LEU A 146 2.66 11.46 4.24
N ARG A 147 3.52 12.03 5.09
CA ARG A 147 4.10 11.32 6.24
C ARG A 147 3.02 10.86 7.23
N GLN A 148 2.04 11.71 7.50
CA GLN A 148 0.90 11.33 8.37
C GLN A 148 0.13 10.15 7.76
N HIS A 149 -0.21 10.20 6.48
CA HIS A 149 -0.91 9.10 5.82
C HIS A 149 -0.11 7.79 5.80
N ILE A 150 1.21 7.85 5.58
CA ILE A 150 2.06 6.65 5.66
C ILE A 150 1.99 6.04 7.06
N TYR A 151 2.08 6.87 8.11
CA TYR A 151 1.99 6.41 9.49
C TYR A 151 0.62 5.78 9.80
N ASP A 152 -0.47 6.40 9.35
CA ASP A 152 -1.82 5.86 9.54
C ASP A 152 -2.00 4.51 8.82
N LEU A 153 -1.47 4.39 7.59
CA LEU A 153 -1.51 3.14 6.83
C LEU A 153 -0.70 2.02 7.50
N GLU A 154 0.49 2.33 8.02
CA GLU A 154 1.32 1.39 8.76
C GLU A 154 0.63 0.88 10.03
N LEU A 155 -0.04 1.79 10.75
CA LEU A 155 -0.82 1.44 11.94
C LEU A 155 -1.97 0.48 11.60
N VAL A 156 -2.76 0.79 10.58
CA VAL A 156 -3.87 -0.06 10.11
C VAL A 156 -3.36 -1.41 9.63
N GLN A 157 -2.24 -1.44 8.90
CA GLN A 157 -1.63 -2.69 8.45
C GLN A 157 -1.20 -3.57 9.64
N SER A 158 -0.59 -2.98 10.66
CA SER A 158 -0.19 -3.70 11.88
C SER A 158 -1.40 -4.25 12.63
N GLN A 159 -2.49 -3.49 12.73
CA GLN A 159 -3.74 -3.95 13.36
C GLN A 159 -4.35 -5.12 12.60
N LEU A 160 -4.49 -5.00 11.27
CA LEU A 160 -5.02 -6.09 10.45
C LEU A 160 -4.20 -7.38 10.61
N LEU A 161 -2.86 -7.26 10.67
CA LEU A 161 -2.00 -8.42 10.85
C LEU A 161 -2.21 -9.11 12.20
N SER A 162 -2.44 -8.33 13.27
CA SER A 162 -2.81 -8.87 14.58
C SER A 162 -4.17 -9.56 14.54
N ASP A 163 -5.18 -8.93 13.95
CA ASP A 163 -6.53 -9.51 13.82
C ASP A 163 -6.51 -10.82 13.02
N TYR A 164 -5.70 -10.90 11.96
CA TYR A 164 -5.51 -12.14 11.20
C TYR A 164 -4.87 -13.25 12.04
N GLN A 165 -3.88 -12.92 12.89
CA GLN A 165 -3.27 -13.91 13.78
C GLN A 165 -4.24 -14.40 14.86
N ASP A 166 -5.03 -13.48 15.42
CA ASP A 166 -6.03 -13.81 16.43
C ASP A 166 -7.17 -14.65 15.85
N THR A 167 -7.67 -14.31 14.67
CA THR A 167 -8.70 -15.11 13.98
C THR A 167 -8.22 -16.51 13.60
N ASP A 168 -6.99 -16.66 13.11
CA ASP A 168 -6.37 -17.98 12.84
C ASP A 168 -6.21 -18.79 14.13
N ARG A 169 -5.74 -18.14 15.21
CA ARG A 169 -5.62 -18.78 16.53
C ARG A 169 -6.96 -19.24 17.07
N ILE A 170 -7.98 -18.38 17.04
CA ILE A 170 -9.34 -18.71 17.47
C ILE A 170 -9.89 -19.86 16.62
N SER A 171 -9.73 -19.81 15.30
CA SER A 171 -10.18 -20.88 14.39
C SER A 171 -9.51 -22.23 14.69
N ARG A 172 -8.22 -22.23 15.04
CA ARG A 172 -7.51 -23.46 15.45
C ARG A 172 -8.00 -23.98 16.80
N LEU A 173 -8.29 -23.08 17.75
CA LEU A 173 -8.79 -23.46 19.08
C LEU A 173 -10.22 -24.00 18.99
N THR A 174 -11.10 -23.36 18.23
CA THR A 174 -12.47 -23.84 18.01
C THR A 174 -12.48 -25.19 17.32
N GLU A 175 -11.60 -25.42 16.32
CA GLU A 175 -11.50 -26.72 15.67
C GLU A 175 -10.97 -27.80 16.62
N ARG A 176 -9.95 -27.48 17.44
CA ARG A 176 -9.48 -28.40 18.49
C ARG A 176 -10.59 -28.74 19.50
N GLN A 177 -11.39 -27.76 19.90
CA GLN A 177 -12.49 -27.97 20.82
C GLN A 177 -13.59 -28.83 20.19
N ARG A 178 -13.96 -28.56 18.94
CA ARG A 178 -14.91 -29.38 18.17
C ARG A 178 -14.44 -30.83 18.08
N ILE A 179 -13.16 -31.06 17.79
CA ILE A 179 -12.56 -32.40 17.74
C ILE A 179 -12.64 -33.05 19.13
N ALA A 180 -12.30 -32.34 20.20
CA ALA A 180 -12.36 -32.85 21.56
C ALA A 180 -13.79 -33.24 21.96
N GLU A 181 -14.80 -32.42 21.64
CA GLU A 181 -16.22 -32.71 21.90
C GLU A 181 -16.69 -33.96 21.15
N VAL A 182 -16.42 -34.05 19.84
CA VAL A 182 -16.78 -35.24 19.03
C VAL A 182 -16.12 -36.51 19.57
N LEU A 183 -14.83 -36.44 19.93
CA LEU A 183 -14.10 -37.57 20.50
C LEU A 183 -14.64 -37.94 21.89
N HIS A 184 -14.90 -36.97 22.75
CA HIS A 184 -15.35 -37.23 24.12
C HIS A 184 -16.76 -37.85 24.16
N ASP A 185 -17.69 -37.30 23.39
CA ASP A 185 -19.10 -37.68 23.51
C ASP A 185 -19.41 -39.00 22.80
N SER A 186 -18.85 -39.25 21.61
CA SER A 186 -19.14 -40.49 20.87
C SER A 186 -18.24 -41.65 21.30
N LEU A 187 -16.92 -41.44 21.33
CA LEU A 187 -15.94 -42.49 21.61
C LEU A 187 -15.90 -42.83 23.11
N GLY A 188 -15.94 -41.81 23.98
CA GLY A 188 -15.88 -41.99 25.43
C GLY A 188 -17.03 -42.84 25.96
N HIS A 189 -18.24 -42.62 25.46
CA HIS A 189 -19.42 -43.41 25.85
C HIS A 189 -19.32 -44.88 25.39
N GLU A 190 -18.92 -45.12 24.14
CA GLU A 190 -18.80 -46.50 23.62
C GLU A 190 -17.69 -47.29 24.31
N LEU A 191 -16.55 -46.67 24.59
CA LEU A 191 -15.45 -47.30 25.33
C LEU A 191 -15.84 -47.61 26.78
N THR A 192 -16.55 -46.70 27.45
CA THR A 192 -17.04 -46.93 28.81
C THR A 192 -18.06 -48.06 28.85
N ALA A 193 -18.98 -48.11 27.89
CA ALA A 193 -19.96 -49.18 27.77
C ALA A 193 -19.31 -50.53 27.43
N ALA A 194 -18.28 -50.55 26.57
CA ALA A 194 -17.50 -51.76 26.29
C ALA A 194 -16.75 -52.25 27.55
N HIS A 195 -16.14 -51.34 28.31
CA HIS A 195 -15.45 -51.67 29.57
C HIS A 195 -16.40 -52.27 30.61
N LEU A 196 -17.61 -51.71 30.78
CA LEU A 196 -18.64 -52.25 31.66
C LEU A 196 -19.12 -53.64 31.19
N SER A 197 -19.29 -53.83 29.88
CA SER A 197 -19.67 -55.12 29.29
C SER A 197 -18.61 -56.20 29.56
N LEU A 198 -17.32 -55.87 29.46
CA LEU A 198 -16.22 -56.78 29.79
C LEU A 198 -16.17 -57.11 31.29
N LYS A 199 -16.47 -56.16 32.18
CA LYS A 199 -16.62 -56.43 33.62
C LYS A 199 -17.77 -57.39 33.91
N ALA A 200 -18.92 -57.20 33.26
CA ALA A 200 -20.07 -58.08 33.38
C ALA A 200 -19.77 -59.50 32.86
N TYR A 201 -19.08 -59.61 31.71
CA TYR A 201 -18.58 -60.88 31.19
C TYR A 201 -17.73 -61.63 32.23
N LYS A 202 -16.76 -60.96 32.87
CA LYS A 202 -15.89 -61.56 33.89
C LYS A 202 -16.67 -62.07 35.10
N SER A 203 -17.75 -61.37 35.49
CA SER A 203 -18.65 -61.80 36.56
C SER A 203 -19.48 -63.03 36.16
N LEU A 204 -20.03 -63.05 34.94
CA LEU A 204 -20.87 -64.14 34.44
C LEU A 204 -20.10 -65.45 34.28
N ILE A 205 -18.81 -65.38 33.87
CA ILE A 205 -17.93 -66.55 33.85
C ILE A 205 -17.71 -67.12 35.25
N LYS A 206 -17.48 -66.28 36.27
CA LYS A 206 -17.34 -66.75 37.66
C LYS A 206 -18.61 -67.43 38.17
N SER A 207 -19.77 -66.97 37.74
CA SER A 207 -21.07 -67.56 38.07
C SER A 207 -21.46 -68.77 37.20
N LYS A 208 -20.56 -69.28 36.34
CA LYS A 208 -20.79 -70.40 35.41
C LYS A 208 -21.96 -70.20 34.42
N GLN A 209 -22.31 -68.94 34.11
CA GLN A 209 -23.37 -68.59 33.15
C GLN A 209 -22.78 -68.38 31.75
N PHE A 210 -22.28 -69.44 31.12
CA PHE A 210 -21.46 -69.36 29.92
C PHE A 210 -22.18 -68.77 28.69
N GLU A 211 -23.45 -69.11 28.44
CA GLU A 211 -24.21 -68.52 27.33
C GLU A 211 -24.35 -67.00 27.44
N ARG A 212 -24.76 -66.51 28.62
CA ARG A 212 -24.89 -65.07 28.89
C ARG A 212 -23.54 -64.36 28.82
N ALA A 213 -22.47 -65.02 29.25
CA ALA A 213 -21.12 -64.50 29.12
C ALA A 213 -20.75 -64.30 27.65
N ASN A 214 -20.95 -65.30 26.78
CA ASN A 214 -20.65 -65.18 25.35
C ASN A 214 -21.43 -64.04 24.68
N ILE A 215 -22.73 -63.91 24.96
CA ILE A 215 -23.55 -62.81 24.42
C ILE A 215 -22.99 -61.43 24.85
N THR A 216 -22.56 -61.32 26.11
CA THR A 216 -22.00 -60.07 26.65
C THR A 216 -20.63 -59.76 26.05
N PHE A 217 -19.82 -60.77 25.79
CA PHE A 217 -18.53 -60.65 25.11
C PHE A 217 -18.70 -60.15 23.66
N SER A 218 -19.57 -60.78 22.87
CA SER A 218 -19.83 -60.34 21.48
C SER A 218 -20.40 -58.92 21.42
N LYS A 219 -21.22 -58.51 22.41
CA LYS A 219 -21.67 -57.12 22.55
C LYS A 219 -20.50 -56.16 22.80
N SER A 220 -19.52 -56.56 23.62
CA SER A 220 -18.34 -55.73 23.89
C SER A 220 -17.43 -55.59 22.67
N GLU A 221 -17.23 -56.67 21.89
CA GLU A 221 -16.48 -56.62 20.63
C GLU A 221 -17.15 -55.66 19.64
N LYS A 222 -18.47 -55.79 19.44
CA LYS A 222 -19.20 -54.91 18.52
C LYS A 222 -19.13 -53.43 18.92
N ARG A 223 -19.14 -53.12 20.22
CA ARG A 223 -18.95 -51.75 20.71
C ARG A 223 -17.53 -51.23 20.44
N LEU A 224 -16.51 -52.07 20.64
CA LEU A 224 -15.12 -51.77 20.32
C LEU A 224 -14.91 -51.52 18.82
N GLU A 225 -15.49 -52.36 17.96
CA GLU A 225 -15.47 -52.16 16.50
C GLU A 225 -16.13 -50.85 16.08
N ASN A 226 -17.30 -50.54 16.65
CA ASN A 226 -17.99 -49.28 16.39
C ASN A 226 -17.15 -48.07 16.81
N ALA A 227 -16.53 -48.12 18.01
CA ALA A 227 -15.64 -47.07 18.50
C ALA A 227 -14.42 -46.89 17.58
N LEU A 228 -13.80 -47.99 17.12
CA LEU A 228 -12.68 -47.95 16.16
C LEU A 228 -13.10 -47.35 14.81
N HIS A 229 -14.29 -47.70 14.31
CA HIS A 229 -14.81 -47.15 13.07
C HIS A 229 -15.08 -45.64 13.19
N GLN A 230 -15.69 -45.22 14.30
CA GLN A 230 -15.94 -43.80 14.59
C GLN A 230 -14.63 -43.01 14.68
N LEU A 231 -13.63 -43.53 15.41
CA LEU A 231 -12.30 -42.91 15.50
C LEU A 231 -11.67 -42.76 14.12
N LYS A 232 -11.67 -43.82 13.29
CA LYS A 232 -11.15 -43.76 11.92
C LYS A 232 -11.88 -42.74 11.05
N SER A 233 -13.21 -42.63 11.17
CA SER A 233 -13.99 -41.62 10.44
C SER A 233 -13.72 -40.18 10.91
N SER A 234 -13.54 -39.96 12.22
CA SER A 234 -13.21 -38.66 12.78
C SER A 234 -11.78 -38.24 12.43
N VAL A 235 -10.81 -39.16 12.41
CA VAL A 235 -9.45 -38.86 11.94
C VAL A 235 -9.44 -38.57 10.43
N LYS A 236 -10.22 -39.31 9.62
CA LYS A 236 -10.39 -39.06 8.18
C LYS A 236 -11.00 -37.70 7.85
N SER A 237 -11.77 -37.09 8.75
CA SER A 237 -12.30 -35.73 8.57
C SER A 237 -11.34 -34.63 9.06
N ILE A 238 -10.25 -34.99 9.73
CA ILE A 238 -9.21 -34.09 10.24
C ILE A 238 -7.97 -34.08 9.34
N GLU A 239 -7.65 -35.20 8.67
CA GLU A 239 -6.64 -35.21 7.60
C GLU A 239 -7.20 -34.60 6.31
N PRO A 240 -6.48 -33.67 5.65
CA PRO A 240 -6.84 -33.22 4.32
C PRO A 240 -6.67 -34.39 3.34
N ASN A 241 -7.74 -35.16 3.16
CA ASN A 241 -7.75 -36.36 2.34
C ASN A 241 -7.61 -35.96 0.87
N LEU A 242 -6.58 -36.50 0.21
CA LEU A 242 -6.27 -36.27 -1.21
C LEU A 242 -7.40 -36.72 -2.16
N GLU A 243 -8.23 -37.67 -1.71
CA GLU A 243 -9.43 -38.14 -2.43
C GLU A 243 -10.58 -37.12 -2.39
N ILE A 244 -10.64 -36.24 -1.37
CA ILE A 244 -11.65 -35.18 -1.25
C ILE A 244 -11.43 -34.12 -2.32
N GLY A 245 -10.18 -33.81 -2.68
CA GLY A 245 -9.87 -32.79 -3.70
C GLY A 245 -10.49 -33.09 -5.07
N LEU A 246 -10.50 -34.36 -5.49
CA LEU A 246 -11.19 -34.79 -6.72
C LEU A 246 -12.69 -34.74 -6.57
N LEU A 247 -13.20 -35.26 -5.45
CA LEU A 247 -14.63 -35.30 -5.18
C LEU A 247 -15.23 -33.88 -5.15
N ASP A 248 -14.49 -32.92 -4.62
CA ASP A 248 -14.89 -31.51 -4.59
C ASP A 248 -14.91 -30.89 -5.99
N ILE A 249 -13.94 -31.23 -6.87
CA ILE A 249 -13.96 -30.77 -8.26
C ILE A 249 -15.13 -31.41 -9.02
N THR A 250 -15.35 -32.72 -8.88
CA THR A 250 -16.49 -33.39 -9.53
C THR A 250 -17.81 -32.80 -9.04
N ASN A 251 -17.95 -32.56 -7.73
CA ASN A 251 -19.13 -31.89 -7.17
C ASN A 251 -19.31 -30.47 -7.71
N LEU A 252 -18.23 -29.70 -7.90
CA LEU A 252 -18.31 -28.37 -8.52
C LEU A 252 -18.74 -28.43 -9.99
N CYS A 253 -18.28 -29.45 -10.73
CA CYS A 253 -18.66 -29.69 -12.12
C CYS A 253 -20.13 -30.13 -12.23
N ASP A 254 -20.57 -31.07 -11.40
CA ASP A 254 -21.92 -31.64 -11.42
C ASP A 254 -22.99 -30.62 -11.02
N ASN A 255 -22.66 -29.73 -10.08
CA ASN A 255 -23.56 -28.65 -9.64
C ASN A 255 -23.46 -27.39 -10.50
N PHE A 256 -22.67 -27.38 -11.57
CA PHE A 256 -22.54 -26.22 -12.44
C PHE A 256 -23.75 -26.09 -13.37
N ILE A 257 -24.10 -24.84 -13.72
CA ILE A 257 -25.30 -24.52 -14.52
C ILE A 257 -25.19 -25.07 -15.96
N TYR A 258 -23.97 -25.25 -16.47
CA TYR A 258 -23.67 -25.76 -17.81
C TYR A 258 -22.98 -27.13 -17.71
N PRO A 259 -23.08 -28.00 -18.72
CA PRO A 259 -22.37 -29.28 -18.70
C PRO A 259 -20.86 -29.07 -18.68
N VAL A 260 -20.19 -29.70 -17.72
CA VAL A 260 -18.73 -29.67 -17.56
C VAL A 260 -18.14 -31.06 -17.76
N GLU A 261 -17.25 -31.21 -18.74
CA GLU A 261 -16.47 -32.43 -18.92
C GLU A 261 -15.16 -32.33 -18.12
N PHE A 262 -15.02 -33.14 -17.07
CA PHE A 262 -13.80 -33.21 -16.26
C PHE A 262 -13.01 -34.48 -16.54
N VAL A 263 -11.75 -34.32 -16.96
CA VAL A 263 -10.82 -35.42 -17.21
C VAL A 263 -9.53 -35.19 -16.43
N HIS A 264 -9.04 -36.22 -15.74
CA HIS A 264 -7.74 -36.17 -15.08
C HIS A 264 -6.82 -37.29 -15.57
N SER A 265 -5.51 -37.05 -15.49
CA SER A 265 -4.47 -38.03 -15.83
C SER A 265 -3.27 -37.87 -14.90
N GLY A 266 -2.61 -38.99 -14.60
CA GLY A 266 -1.45 -39.03 -13.69
C GLY A 266 -1.79 -39.43 -12.26
N ASN A 267 -0.78 -39.50 -11.40
CA ASN A 267 -0.91 -39.98 -10.02
C ASN A 267 -1.28 -38.83 -9.07
N ILE A 268 -2.52 -38.87 -8.59
CA ILE A 268 -3.11 -37.92 -7.64
C ILE A 268 -2.40 -37.89 -6.28
N PHE A 269 -1.90 -39.03 -5.82
CA PHE A 269 -1.23 -39.13 -4.51
C PHE A 269 0.09 -38.36 -4.45
N LYS A 270 0.55 -37.79 -5.58
CA LYS A 270 1.72 -36.90 -5.62
C LYS A 270 1.41 -35.46 -5.23
N LEU A 271 0.15 -35.07 -5.15
CA LEU A 271 -0.22 -33.69 -4.84
C LEU A 271 -0.24 -33.47 -3.35
N GLU A 272 0.33 -32.37 -2.87
CA GLU A 272 0.15 -31.96 -1.49
C GLU A 272 -1.22 -31.28 -1.28
N PRO A 273 -1.77 -31.30 -0.05
CA PRO A 273 -3.05 -30.66 0.25
C PRO A 273 -3.18 -29.20 -0.17
N TYR A 274 -2.10 -28.41 -0.07
CA TYR A 274 -2.12 -27.01 -0.47
C TYR A 274 -2.30 -26.84 -1.98
N ILE A 275 -1.78 -27.78 -2.79
CA ILE A 275 -1.93 -27.79 -4.26
C ILE A 275 -3.39 -28.04 -4.61
N TRP A 276 -4.08 -28.94 -3.88
CA TRP A 276 -5.52 -29.17 -4.06
C TRP A 276 -6.36 -27.93 -3.78
N GLN A 277 -6.03 -27.17 -2.72
CA GLN A 277 -6.72 -25.91 -2.42
C GLN A 277 -6.55 -24.88 -3.55
N LEU A 278 -5.34 -24.76 -4.10
CA LEU A 278 -5.07 -23.88 -5.23
C LEU A 278 -5.87 -24.31 -6.47
N ILE A 279 -5.89 -25.60 -6.76
CA ILE A 279 -6.67 -26.19 -7.86
C ILE A 279 -8.17 -25.89 -7.69
N LEU A 280 -8.75 -26.16 -6.51
CA LEU A 280 -10.18 -25.94 -6.25
C LEU A 280 -10.57 -24.47 -6.36
N MET A 281 -9.73 -23.58 -5.81
CA MET A 281 -9.92 -22.13 -5.93
C MET A 281 -9.91 -21.70 -7.40
N SER A 282 -8.97 -22.24 -8.18
CA SER A 282 -8.86 -21.98 -9.61
C SER A 282 -10.07 -22.45 -10.40
N VAL A 283 -10.58 -23.66 -10.13
CA VAL A 283 -11.80 -24.20 -10.77
C VAL A 283 -12.99 -23.30 -10.45
N ARG A 284 -13.20 -22.95 -9.18
CA ARG A 284 -14.34 -22.12 -8.75
C ARG A 284 -14.34 -20.75 -9.41
N GLU A 285 -13.20 -20.08 -9.42
CA GLU A 285 -13.08 -18.74 -10.01
C GLU A 285 -13.18 -18.80 -11.55
N ALA A 286 -12.66 -19.85 -12.19
CA ALA A 286 -12.83 -20.03 -13.64
C ALA A 286 -14.31 -20.26 -14.02
N LEU A 287 -15.00 -21.17 -13.32
CA LEU A 287 -16.43 -21.42 -13.49
C LEU A 287 -17.27 -20.16 -13.22
N THR A 288 -16.90 -19.37 -12.20
CA THR A 288 -17.54 -18.07 -11.92
C THR A 288 -17.31 -17.06 -13.03
N ASN A 289 -16.11 -17.02 -13.62
CA ASN A 289 -15.82 -16.14 -14.74
C ASN A 289 -16.57 -16.59 -16.01
N ILE A 290 -16.71 -17.89 -16.22
CA ILE A 290 -17.52 -18.46 -17.30
C ILE A 290 -18.97 -17.99 -17.16
N THR A 291 -19.63 -18.23 -16.02
CA THR A 291 -21.04 -17.80 -15.83
C THR A 291 -21.27 -16.30 -16.04
N LYS A 292 -20.31 -15.46 -15.62
CA LYS A 292 -20.43 -14.01 -15.75
C LYS A 292 -20.19 -13.49 -17.17
N HIS A 293 -19.32 -14.12 -17.94
CA HIS A 293 -18.77 -13.52 -19.16
C HIS A 293 -18.98 -14.33 -20.44
N ALA A 294 -19.38 -15.58 -20.30
CA ALA A 294 -19.40 -16.55 -21.38
C ALA A 294 -20.57 -17.49 -21.11
N ARG A 295 -21.78 -17.24 -21.64
CA ARG A 295 -22.89 -18.23 -21.58
C ARG A 295 -22.53 -19.38 -22.53
N PRO A 296 -21.86 -20.46 -22.10
CA PRO A 296 -21.36 -21.49 -23.01
C PRO A 296 -22.49 -22.48 -23.28
N ASN A 297 -22.29 -23.38 -24.25
CA ASN A 297 -23.06 -24.62 -24.26
C ASN A 297 -22.33 -25.71 -23.45
N LYS A 298 -21.00 -25.62 -23.30
CA LYS A 298 -20.20 -26.55 -22.48
C LYS A 298 -18.89 -25.94 -21.96
N ALA A 299 -18.35 -26.55 -20.91
CA ALA A 299 -17.00 -26.27 -20.42
C ALA A 299 -16.20 -27.58 -20.24
N ASN A 300 -14.90 -27.51 -20.45
CA ASN A 300 -13.99 -28.64 -20.35
C ASN A 300 -12.89 -28.31 -19.33
N ILE A 301 -12.67 -29.21 -18.38
CA ILE A 301 -11.62 -29.13 -17.37
C ILE A 301 -10.72 -30.34 -17.52
N SER A 302 -9.43 -30.09 -17.74
CA SER A 302 -8.41 -31.14 -17.78
C SER A 302 -7.36 -30.92 -16.72
N LEU A 303 -7.03 -31.99 -15.98
CA LEU A 303 -5.99 -32.01 -14.96
C LEU A 303 -4.92 -33.03 -15.35
N LYS A 304 -3.70 -32.58 -15.63
CA LYS A 304 -2.57 -33.44 -15.96
C LYS A 304 -1.51 -33.35 -14.87
N ILE A 305 -1.27 -34.47 -14.22
CA ILE A 305 -0.28 -34.61 -13.15
C ILE A 305 0.92 -35.36 -13.72
N THR A 306 2.09 -34.75 -13.62
CA THR A 306 3.38 -35.36 -13.99
C THR A 306 4.21 -35.60 -12.74
N ASP A 307 5.44 -36.08 -12.90
CA ASP A 307 6.33 -36.31 -11.77
C ASP A 307 6.85 -35.02 -11.11
N TYR A 308 6.75 -33.89 -11.81
CA TYR A 308 7.37 -32.62 -11.40
C TYR A 308 6.43 -31.42 -11.46
N SER A 309 5.19 -31.61 -11.94
CA SER A 309 4.27 -30.50 -12.13
C SER A 309 2.83 -30.95 -12.30
N VAL A 310 1.91 -30.05 -11.96
CA VAL A 310 0.50 -30.11 -12.33
C VAL A 310 0.22 -29.07 -13.40
N ARG A 311 -0.52 -29.48 -14.43
CA ARG A 311 -1.13 -28.57 -15.39
C ARG A 311 -2.64 -28.74 -15.38
N MET A 312 -3.36 -27.66 -15.11
CA MET A 312 -4.81 -27.59 -15.22
C MET A 312 -5.19 -26.68 -16.37
N THR A 313 -6.12 -27.12 -17.21
CA THR A 313 -6.69 -26.31 -18.29
C THR A 313 -8.21 -26.30 -18.17
N ILE A 314 -8.79 -25.10 -18.15
CA ILE A 314 -10.24 -24.87 -18.11
C ILE A 314 -10.60 -24.06 -19.35
N GLU A 315 -11.45 -24.61 -20.20
CA GLU A 315 -11.82 -24.00 -21.48
C GLU A 315 -13.32 -24.11 -21.71
N ASN A 316 -13.93 -23.10 -22.31
CA ASN A 316 -15.35 -23.13 -22.66
C ASN A 316 -15.55 -22.85 -24.17
N ASP A 317 -16.75 -23.10 -24.70
CA ASP A 317 -16.99 -23.10 -26.14
C ASP A 317 -17.51 -21.77 -26.74
N GLY A 318 -17.51 -20.67 -25.99
CA GLY A 318 -17.84 -19.35 -26.56
C GLY A 318 -17.79 -18.18 -25.56
N ILE A 319 -17.59 -16.95 -26.03
CA ILE A 319 -17.58 -15.74 -25.17
C ILE A 319 -18.61 -14.73 -25.67
N ILE A 320 -19.34 -14.06 -24.77
CA ILE A 320 -20.40 -13.10 -25.18
C ILE A 320 -19.81 -11.75 -25.57
N ASN A 321 -18.84 -11.29 -24.79
CA ASN A 321 -18.17 -10.01 -24.98
C ASN A 321 -16.69 -10.29 -25.10
N ASN A 322 -16.01 -9.62 -26.03
CA ASN A 322 -14.55 -9.66 -26.16
C ASN A 322 -13.96 -8.67 -25.13
N PRO A 323 -13.75 -9.08 -23.86
CA PRO A 323 -13.54 -8.14 -22.78
C PRO A 323 -12.04 -7.94 -22.68
N ARG A 324 -11.56 -6.87 -23.32
CA ARG A 324 -10.15 -6.46 -23.24
C ARG A 324 -9.66 -6.34 -21.79
N GLU A 325 -10.57 -6.16 -20.82
CA GLU A 325 -10.26 -6.10 -19.39
C GLU A 325 -11.26 -6.88 -18.50
N ILE A 326 -11.16 -8.21 -18.44
CA ILE A 326 -11.46 -8.91 -17.16
C ILE A 326 -10.17 -8.89 -16.34
N SER A 327 -9.87 -7.73 -15.74
CA SER A 327 -8.93 -7.64 -14.61
C SER A 327 -9.76 -7.63 -13.34
N GLY A 328 -10.47 -8.74 -13.09
CA GLY A 328 -11.19 -8.93 -11.84
C GLY A 328 -10.21 -9.13 -10.71
N ASN A 329 -10.52 -8.59 -9.53
CA ASN A 329 -9.75 -8.82 -8.32
C ASN A 329 -9.47 -10.33 -8.09
N GLY A 330 -10.41 -11.21 -8.45
CA GLY A 330 -10.28 -12.68 -8.32
C GLY A 330 -9.11 -13.30 -9.09
N LEU A 331 -8.95 -12.99 -10.38
CA LEU A 331 -7.84 -13.49 -11.20
C LEU A 331 -6.48 -12.93 -10.76
N ARG A 332 -6.44 -11.69 -10.27
CA ARG A 332 -5.24 -11.09 -9.68
C ARG A 332 -4.83 -11.81 -8.39
N TYR A 333 -5.78 -12.06 -7.49
CA TYR A 333 -5.51 -12.82 -6.27
C TYR A 333 -5.10 -14.26 -6.55
N MET A 334 -5.71 -14.91 -7.53
CA MET A 334 -5.32 -16.26 -7.97
C MET A 334 -3.88 -16.27 -8.49
N ARG A 335 -3.50 -15.30 -9.33
CA ARG A 335 -2.13 -15.18 -9.84
C ARG A 335 -1.12 -15.05 -8.69
N ASN A 336 -1.35 -14.14 -7.74
CA ASN A 336 -0.45 -13.94 -6.60
C ASN A 336 -0.28 -15.22 -5.76
N ARG A 337 -1.37 -15.97 -5.54
CA ARG A 337 -1.33 -17.24 -4.80
C ARG A 337 -0.60 -18.36 -5.55
N LEU A 338 -0.69 -18.39 -6.88
CA LEU A 338 0.06 -19.34 -7.70
C LEU A 338 1.55 -18.96 -7.78
N GLU A 339 1.87 -17.68 -7.91
CA GLU A 339 3.25 -17.18 -7.91
C GLU A 339 3.97 -17.48 -6.58
N ALA A 340 3.26 -17.45 -5.45
CA ALA A 340 3.79 -17.82 -4.14
C ALA A 340 4.29 -19.27 -4.05
N VAL A 341 3.83 -20.15 -4.95
CA VAL A 341 4.27 -21.55 -5.05
C VAL A 341 5.07 -21.82 -6.34
N ASN A 342 5.67 -20.78 -6.92
CA ASN A 342 6.39 -20.82 -8.21
C ASN A 342 5.51 -21.29 -9.39
N GLY A 343 4.19 -21.24 -9.24
CA GLY A 343 3.22 -21.53 -10.28
C GLY A 343 3.01 -20.36 -11.23
N SER A 344 2.33 -20.62 -12.33
CA SER A 344 1.98 -19.62 -13.33
C SER A 344 0.54 -19.78 -13.81
N LEU A 345 -0.03 -18.67 -14.26
CA LEU A 345 -1.39 -18.57 -14.76
C LEU A 345 -1.40 -17.81 -16.09
N SER A 346 -1.94 -18.45 -17.12
CA SER A 346 -2.13 -17.89 -18.45
C SER A 346 -3.60 -17.89 -18.83
N ILE A 347 -4.06 -16.81 -19.45
CA ILE A 347 -5.44 -16.63 -19.90
C ILE A 347 -5.43 -16.33 -21.39
N GLN A 348 -6.22 -17.07 -22.16
CA GLN A 348 -6.47 -16.81 -23.57
C GLN A 348 -7.96 -16.47 -23.78
N ARG A 349 -8.22 -15.47 -24.61
CA ARG A 349 -9.56 -14.90 -24.85
C ARG A 349 -9.82 -14.66 -26.34
N GLN A 350 -9.52 -15.65 -27.18
CA GLN A 350 -9.74 -15.57 -28.63
C GLN A 350 -10.87 -16.52 -29.01
N GLY A 351 -12.10 -15.99 -29.05
CA GLY A 351 -13.31 -16.78 -29.35
C GLY A 351 -13.81 -17.64 -28.18
N THR A 352 -12.90 -18.17 -27.35
CA THR A 352 -13.19 -18.93 -26.13
C THR A 352 -12.46 -18.33 -24.91
N PHE A 353 -12.93 -18.62 -23.70
CA PHE A 353 -12.19 -18.35 -22.47
C PHE A 353 -11.42 -19.61 -22.07
N LYS A 354 -10.09 -19.51 -22.06
CA LYS A 354 -9.19 -20.60 -21.69
C LYS A 354 -8.24 -20.14 -20.59
N LEU A 355 -8.31 -20.81 -19.44
CA LEU A 355 -7.43 -20.63 -18.30
C LEU A 355 -6.47 -21.82 -18.21
N ILE A 356 -5.16 -21.53 -18.20
CA ILE A 356 -4.11 -22.53 -18.05
C ILE A 356 -3.35 -22.22 -16.78
N ILE A 357 -3.27 -23.19 -15.88
CA ILE A 357 -2.54 -23.11 -14.63
C ILE A 357 -1.44 -24.17 -14.65
N PHE A 358 -0.27 -23.77 -14.22
CA PHE A 358 0.88 -24.65 -14.09
C PHE A 358 1.48 -24.47 -12.70
N ILE A 359 1.63 -25.56 -11.96
CA ILE A 359 2.23 -25.56 -10.62
C ILE A 359 3.39 -26.57 -10.65
N PRO A 360 4.65 -26.11 -10.59
CA PRO A 360 5.77 -27.01 -10.36
C PRO A 360 5.74 -27.46 -8.89
N PHE A 361 6.11 -28.71 -8.64
CA PHE A 361 6.35 -29.19 -7.28
C PHE A 361 7.66 -29.98 -7.26
N GLU A 362 8.51 -29.69 -6.29
CA GLU A 362 9.75 -30.44 -6.08
C GLU A 362 9.45 -31.74 -5.35
N ARG A 363 10.17 -32.81 -5.72
CA ARG A 363 10.08 -34.08 -5.01
C ARG A 363 10.57 -33.84 -3.58
N SER A 364 9.71 -34.01 -2.57
CA SER A 364 10.20 -34.11 -1.19
C SER A 364 11.21 -35.26 -1.18
N LYS A 365 12.47 -34.96 -0.88
CA LYS A 365 13.54 -35.96 -0.82
C LYS A 365 13.27 -37.01 0.26
#